data_AF-A0A0S7ZCR8-F1
#
_entry.id   AF-A0A0S7ZCR8-F1
#
_cell.length_a   1.000
_cell.length_b   1.000
_cell.length_c   1.000
_cell.angle_alpha   90.00
_cell.angle_beta   90.00
_cell.angle_gamma   90.00
#
_symmetry.space_group_name_H-M   'P 1'
#
loop_
_entity.id
_entity.type
_entity.pdbx_description
1 polymer ?
#
loop_
_entity_poly.entity_id
_entity_poly.type
_entity_poly.pdbx_seq_one_letter_code
_entity_poly.pdbx_strand_id
1 'polypeptide(L)'
;MYGKTAVPEAVMQNAYGGTLSQRAANATRRRPSRGGGGEYWADTFKPHETVPANVRLIPVPCVAHRVDDAGNIYEENIPWKEFREHYHGTFRRSAICSGGPLFFDRNRRTACYGCDIFWSSPSGKGKRRPISMSDKYAFAALVMDPFHKVPQVDDRGQFQLNPQTQQPFTKWERCLGQGCPHCRSALENVQGRIQPWIMSKGHFTNLNAYSDRLGCLTCGGRATPDNRPVITTALWQCGNPACRQLIFDMGSTTATLEQIQGVVNKPYTCPVCQTTAYPEEVIQCANCTPAGQVPQRATIFDVDLQVIAPKTGDNEQTMLM
;
A
#
# COMPACT_ATOMS: atom_id res chain seq x y z
N MET A 1 12.38 28.84 22.56
CA MET A 1 12.92 27.47 22.66
C MET A 1 11.78 26.50 22.46
N TYR A 2 11.56 26.02 21.24
CA TYR A 2 10.54 25.00 20.98
C TYR A 2 11.18 23.64 21.28
N GLY A 3 10.74 23.03 22.39
CA GLY A 3 11.15 21.70 22.77
C GLY A 3 10.74 20.72 21.69
N LYS A 4 11.72 20.03 21.10
CA LYS A 4 11.50 18.81 20.33
C LYS A 4 10.96 17.76 21.31
N THR A 5 9.65 17.64 21.44
CA THR A 5 9.06 16.41 21.93
C THR A 5 9.35 15.33 20.90
N ALA A 6 10.36 14.50 21.20
CA ALA A 6 10.57 13.25 20.49
C ALA A 6 9.27 12.46 20.55
N VAL A 7 8.68 12.19 19.39
CA VAL A 7 7.63 11.18 19.28
C VAL A 7 8.30 9.87 19.71
N PRO A 8 7.80 9.16 20.74
CA PRO A 8 8.37 7.88 21.08
C PRO A 8 8.25 6.97 19.85
N GLU A 9 9.39 6.47 19.37
CA GLU A 9 9.44 5.30 18.49
C GLU A 9 8.84 4.13 19.28
N ALA A 10 7.51 4.05 19.29
CA ALA A 10 6.84 2.80 19.56
C ALA A 10 7.23 1.88 18.41
N VAL A 11 8.33 1.14 18.60
CA VAL A 11 8.67 -0.03 17.80
C VAL A 11 7.47 -0.96 17.96
N MET A 12 6.52 -0.86 17.03
CA MET A 12 5.36 -1.73 16.96
C MET A 12 5.90 -3.15 16.78
N GLN A 13 5.97 -3.88 17.90
CA GLN A 13 6.32 -5.29 17.90
C GLN A 13 5.21 -6.02 17.16
N ASN A 14 5.47 -6.34 15.90
CA ASN A 14 4.59 -7.15 15.07
C ASN A 14 4.60 -8.57 15.63
N ALA A 15 3.42 -9.19 15.78
CA ALA A 15 3.30 -10.57 16.27
C ALA A 15 4.18 -11.57 15.51
N TYR A 16 4.54 -11.26 14.26
CA TYR A 16 5.42 -12.07 13.42
C TYR A 16 6.63 -11.30 12.84
N GLY A 17 6.84 -9.99 13.07
CA GLY A 17 7.94 -9.25 12.41
C GLY A 17 7.79 -9.13 10.87
N GLY A 18 8.91 -9.06 10.14
CA GLY A 18 8.97 -9.13 8.67
C GLY A 18 9.12 -7.81 7.91
N THR A 19 9.76 -7.86 6.73
CA THR A 19 9.94 -6.76 5.78
C THR A 19 8.62 -6.33 5.14
N LEU A 20 8.60 -5.14 4.54
CA LEU A 20 7.42 -4.62 3.85
C LEU A 20 6.97 -5.57 2.73
N SER A 21 7.92 -6.07 1.94
CA SER A 21 7.67 -6.97 0.82
C SER A 21 7.07 -8.30 1.28
N GLN A 22 7.53 -8.87 2.41
CA GLN A 22 6.94 -10.08 3.00
C GLN A 22 5.46 -9.86 3.37
N ARG A 23 5.15 -8.73 4.02
CA ARG A 23 3.77 -8.41 4.43
C ARG A 23 2.88 -8.14 3.22
N ALA A 24 3.39 -7.45 2.21
CA ALA A 24 2.67 -7.18 0.96
C ALA A 24 2.40 -8.47 0.16
N ALA A 25 3.37 -9.38 0.10
CA ALA A 25 3.19 -10.70 -0.49
C ALA A 25 2.10 -11.49 0.25
N ASN A 26 2.13 -11.51 1.59
CA ASN A 26 1.10 -12.19 2.38
C ASN A 26 -0.29 -11.57 2.18
N ALA A 27 -0.39 -10.25 2.10
CA ALA A 27 -1.65 -9.54 1.84
C ALA A 27 -2.34 -9.97 0.54
N THR A 28 -1.56 -10.42 -0.45
CA THR A 28 -2.04 -10.75 -1.79
C THR A 28 -2.22 -12.25 -2.04
N ARG A 29 -1.65 -13.12 -1.19
CA ARG A 29 -1.45 -14.58 -1.40
C ARG A 29 -2.71 -15.43 -1.52
N ARG A 30 -3.86 -14.99 -0.99
CA ARG A 30 -5.12 -15.79 -0.96
C ARG A 30 -6.35 -15.05 -1.46
N ARG A 31 -6.16 -13.90 -2.12
CA ARG A 31 -7.28 -13.02 -2.43
C ARG A 31 -7.55 -12.92 -3.94
N PRO A 32 -8.69 -13.44 -4.44
CA PRO A 32 -9.07 -13.29 -5.84
C PRO A 32 -9.38 -11.81 -6.15
N SER A 33 -8.85 -11.31 -7.27
CA SER A 33 -9.03 -9.93 -7.72
C SER A 33 -9.89 -9.88 -8.99
N ARG A 34 -11.07 -9.24 -8.93
CA ARG A 34 -11.86 -8.85 -10.11
C ARG A 34 -12.63 -7.55 -9.87
N GLY A 35 -12.42 -6.56 -10.75
CA GLY A 35 -13.39 -5.52 -11.10
C GLY A 35 -13.60 -4.41 -10.05
N GLY A 36 -13.40 -3.16 -10.49
CA GLY A 36 -13.48 -1.97 -9.65
C GLY A 36 -14.90 -1.47 -9.40
N GLY A 37 -15.08 -0.88 -8.22
CA GLY A 37 -15.95 0.24 -7.95
C GLY A 37 -15.12 1.45 -7.51
N GLY A 38 -15.81 2.59 -7.42
CA GLY A 38 -15.26 3.85 -6.95
C GLY A 38 -16.16 4.50 -5.90
N GLU A 39 -15.50 5.32 -5.08
CA GLU A 39 -16.02 6.41 -4.23
C GLU A 39 -16.66 6.01 -2.90
N TYR A 40 -15.79 5.90 -1.88
CA TYR A 40 -16.17 5.96 -0.46
C TYR A 40 -15.36 7.00 0.34
N TRP A 41 -14.36 7.63 -0.28
CA TRP A 41 -13.41 8.49 0.41
C TRP A 41 -13.44 9.89 -0.20
N ALA A 42 -13.80 10.87 0.62
CA ALA A 42 -13.68 12.27 0.25
C ALA A 42 -12.21 12.62 0.00
N ASP A 43 -11.97 13.49 -0.98
CA ASP A 43 -10.64 14.07 -1.24
C ASP A 43 -9.54 13.02 -1.55
N THR A 44 -9.88 11.92 -2.25
CA THR A 44 -8.92 10.87 -2.63
C THR A 44 -7.91 11.40 -3.64
N PHE A 45 -6.62 11.14 -3.40
CA PHE A 45 -5.57 11.43 -4.36
C PHE A 45 -5.69 10.53 -5.59
N LYS A 46 -5.75 11.16 -6.77
CA LYS A 46 -5.71 10.50 -8.08
C LYS A 46 -4.56 11.14 -8.87
N PRO A 47 -3.55 10.37 -9.29
CA PRO A 47 -2.51 10.87 -10.19
C PRO A 47 -3.15 11.44 -11.47
N HIS A 48 -2.57 12.50 -12.03
CA HIS A 48 -3.01 13.07 -13.31
C HIS A 48 -2.36 12.30 -14.46
N GLU A 49 -3.02 12.22 -15.62
CA GLU A 49 -2.56 11.42 -16.76
C GLU A 49 -1.32 11.99 -17.47
N THR A 50 -1.10 13.31 -17.36
CA THR A 50 -0.03 14.01 -18.10
C THR A 50 0.90 14.84 -17.22
N VAL A 51 0.52 15.07 -15.96
CA VAL A 51 1.27 15.96 -15.06
C VAL A 51 1.70 15.13 -13.86
N PRO A 52 3.00 14.81 -13.71
CA PRO A 52 3.45 14.03 -12.58
C PRO A 52 3.09 14.72 -11.27
N ALA A 53 2.88 13.93 -10.23
CA ALA A 53 2.74 14.40 -8.86
C ALA A 53 3.93 13.89 -8.06
N ASN A 54 4.50 14.75 -7.22
CA ASN A 54 5.51 14.31 -6.26
C ASN A 54 4.80 13.98 -4.95
N VAL A 55 4.94 12.73 -4.49
CA VAL A 55 4.18 12.18 -3.37
C VAL A 55 5.10 11.46 -2.41
N ARG A 56 4.95 11.72 -1.11
CA ARG A 56 5.55 10.91 -0.05
C ARG A 56 4.46 10.09 0.64
N LEU A 57 4.66 8.78 0.76
CA LEU A 57 3.76 7.95 1.54
C LEU A 57 4.05 8.14 3.03
N ILE A 58 3.00 8.29 3.83
CA ILE A 58 3.09 8.37 5.28
C ILE A 58 2.65 7.02 5.84
N PRO A 59 3.47 6.34 6.66
CA PRO A 59 3.06 5.09 7.29
C PRO A 59 1.93 5.38 8.27
N VAL A 60 0.79 4.73 8.06
CA VAL A 60 -0.34 4.80 9.00
C VAL A 60 -0.40 3.48 9.75
N PRO A 61 -0.13 3.45 11.06
CA PRO A 61 -0.19 2.22 11.83
C PRO A 61 -1.61 1.66 11.80
N CYS A 62 -1.78 0.52 11.14
CA CYS A 62 -3.04 -0.18 11.02
C CYS A 62 -2.88 -1.62 11.50
N VAL A 63 -3.93 -2.18 12.09
CA VAL A 63 -4.01 -3.61 12.39
C VAL A 63 -4.81 -4.29 11.27
N ALA A 64 -4.19 -5.28 10.61
CA ALA A 64 -4.84 -6.17 9.67
C ALA A 64 -5.12 -7.52 10.31
N HIS A 65 -6.31 -8.05 10.07
CA HIS A 65 -6.66 -9.41 10.48
C HIS A 65 -6.36 -10.35 9.31
N ARG A 66 -5.54 -11.36 9.58
CA ARG A 66 -5.10 -12.37 8.62
C ARG A 66 -5.68 -13.72 8.99
N VAL A 67 -5.58 -14.69 8.07
CA VAL A 67 -6.01 -16.07 8.29
C VAL A 67 -4.85 -16.99 7.94
N ASP A 68 -4.40 -17.79 8.90
CA ASP A 68 -3.29 -18.73 8.70
C ASP A 68 -3.71 -19.97 7.86
N ASP A 69 -2.79 -20.92 7.68
CA ASP A 69 -3.06 -22.15 6.93
C ASP A 69 -4.05 -23.08 7.65
N ALA A 70 -4.15 -23.00 8.98
CA ALA A 70 -5.11 -23.74 9.80
C ALA A 70 -6.49 -23.07 9.89
N GLY A 71 -6.63 -21.85 9.37
CA GLY A 71 -7.85 -21.07 9.39
C GLY A 71 -8.04 -20.23 10.66
N ASN A 72 -7.02 -20.07 11.49
CA ASN A 72 -7.05 -19.18 12.65
C ASN A 72 -6.84 -17.73 12.23
N ILE A 73 -7.49 -16.81 12.93
CA ILE A 73 -7.32 -15.37 12.71
C ILE A 73 -6.18 -14.87 13.58
N TYR A 74 -5.29 -14.07 13.01
CA TYR A 74 -4.25 -13.36 13.75
C TYR A 74 -4.14 -11.90 13.32
N GLU A 75 -3.57 -11.07 14.19
CA GLU A 75 -3.35 -9.65 13.95
C GLU A 75 -1.93 -9.39 13.42
N GLU A 76 -1.82 -8.48 12.45
CA GLU A 76 -0.57 -8.04 11.85
C GLU A 76 -0.58 -6.51 11.75
N ASN A 77 0.44 -5.81 12.28
CA ASN A 77 0.54 -4.37 12.02
C ASN A 77 1.10 -4.12 10.62
N ILE A 78 0.43 -3.24 9.89
CA ILE A 78 0.76 -2.84 8.54
C ILE A 78 0.71 -1.31 8.44
N PRO A 79 1.56 -0.68 7.60
CA PRO A 79 1.61 0.77 7.46
C PRO A 79 0.58 1.33 6.46
N TRP A 80 -0.42 0.53 6.07
CA TRP A 80 -1.52 0.90 5.17
C TRP A 80 -2.84 0.33 5.65
N LYS A 81 -3.96 0.87 5.17
CA LYS A 81 -5.29 0.31 5.43
C LYS A 81 -5.67 -0.67 4.33
N GLU A 82 -6.07 -1.86 4.71
CA GLU A 82 -6.71 -2.81 3.80
C GLU A 82 -8.21 -2.81 3.97
N PHE A 83 -8.92 -2.91 2.86
CA PHE A 83 -10.35 -3.17 2.86
C PHE A 83 -10.76 -3.87 1.57
N ARG A 84 -11.98 -4.38 1.57
CA ARG A 84 -12.58 -5.01 0.41
C ARG A 84 -13.80 -4.22 0.00
N GLU A 85 -13.95 -4.06 -1.30
CA GLU A 85 -15.06 -3.34 -1.91
C GLU A 85 -15.96 -4.34 -2.63
N HIS A 86 -17.25 -4.26 -2.35
CA HIS A 86 -18.30 -4.81 -3.20
C HIS A 86 -18.71 -3.75 -4.22
N TYR A 87 -18.77 -4.11 -5.49
CA TYR A 87 -19.29 -3.24 -6.53
C TYR A 87 -20.50 -3.88 -7.21
N HIS A 88 -21.64 -3.19 -7.19
CA HIS A 88 -22.86 -3.65 -7.83
C HIS A 88 -22.98 -3.04 -9.23
N GLY A 89 -22.84 -3.87 -10.27
CA GLY A 89 -22.80 -3.42 -11.66
C GLY A 89 -24.07 -2.72 -12.14
N THR A 90 -25.25 -3.22 -11.73
CA THR A 90 -26.54 -2.62 -12.12
C THR A 90 -26.76 -1.22 -11.53
N PHE A 91 -26.55 -1.07 -10.21
CA PHE A 91 -26.74 0.21 -9.53
C PHE A 91 -25.53 1.15 -9.66
N ARG A 92 -24.41 0.65 -10.17
CA ARG A 92 -23.11 1.34 -10.21
C ARG A 92 -22.70 1.91 -8.86
N ARG A 93 -22.97 1.16 -7.78
CA ARG A 93 -22.64 1.54 -6.40
C ARG A 93 -21.60 0.61 -5.80
N SER A 94 -20.73 1.18 -4.98
CA SER A 94 -19.74 0.47 -4.19
C SER A 94 -20.13 0.45 -2.70
N ALA A 95 -19.65 -0.55 -1.96
CA ALA A 95 -19.76 -0.61 -0.51
C ALA A 95 -18.56 -1.36 0.08
N ILE A 96 -18.12 -0.95 1.27
CA ILE A 96 -17.06 -1.66 1.99
C ILE A 96 -17.63 -2.98 2.54
N CYS A 97 -16.88 -4.06 2.36
CA CYS A 97 -17.23 -5.38 2.87
C CYS A 97 -17.14 -5.42 4.40
N SER A 98 -18.22 -5.82 5.05
CA SER A 98 -18.31 -6.11 6.48
C SER A 98 -18.08 -7.58 6.83
N GLY A 99 -17.69 -8.42 5.85
CA GLY A 99 -17.54 -9.88 5.97
C GLY A 99 -16.32 -10.36 6.76
N GLY A 100 -15.51 -9.43 7.29
CA GLY A 100 -14.36 -9.73 8.14
C GLY A 100 -13.22 -10.44 7.40
N PRO A 101 -12.20 -10.94 8.12
CA PRO A 101 -11.04 -11.62 7.51
C PRO A 101 -11.42 -12.93 6.81
N LEU A 102 -12.55 -13.55 7.19
CA LEU A 102 -13.06 -14.80 6.63
C LEU A 102 -14.10 -14.59 5.52
N PHE A 103 -14.19 -13.41 4.90
CA PHE A 103 -15.18 -13.08 3.85
C PHE A 103 -15.23 -14.12 2.69
N PHE A 104 -14.12 -14.83 2.44
CA PHE A 104 -13.98 -15.83 1.37
C PHE A 104 -14.62 -17.18 1.73
N ASP A 105 -14.88 -17.41 3.01
CA ASP A 105 -15.58 -18.59 3.50
C ASP A 105 -17.06 -18.22 3.71
N ARG A 106 -17.93 -18.82 2.90
CA ARG A 106 -19.38 -18.57 2.94
C ARG A 106 -19.98 -18.83 4.33
N ASN A 107 -19.43 -19.81 5.07
CA ASN A 107 -20.00 -20.32 6.30
C ASN A 107 -19.37 -19.69 7.56
N ARG A 108 -18.17 -19.12 7.43
CA ARG A 108 -17.42 -18.55 8.57
C ARG A 108 -17.28 -17.03 8.55
N ARG A 109 -17.68 -16.37 7.47
CA ARG A 109 -17.68 -14.89 7.40
C ARG A 109 -18.71 -14.27 8.34
N THR A 110 -18.47 -13.01 8.70
CA THR A 110 -19.48 -12.18 9.36
C THR A 110 -20.56 -11.74 8.37
N ALA A 111 -21.69 -11.25 8.91
CA ALA A 111 -22.81 -10.76 8.12
C ALA A 111 -22.38 -9.63 7.17
N CYS A 112 -22.70 -9.79 5.89
CA CYS A 112 -22.38 -8.81 4.86
C CYS A 112 -23.29 -8.98 3.65
N TYR A 113 -24.15 -7.99 3.41
CA TYR A 113 -25.12 -8.01 2.31
C TYR A 113 -24.47 -8.19 0.93
N GLY A 114 -23.32 -7.54 0.72
CA GLY A 114 -22.55 -7.71 -0.51
C GLY A 114 -22.02 -9.13 -0.71
N CYS A 115 -21.56 -9.79 0.37
CA CYS A 115 -21.18 -11.20 0.33
C CYS A 115 -22.40 -12.11 0.10
N ASP A 116 -23.54 -11.81 0.71
CA ASP A 116 -24.78 -12.60 0.54
C ASP A 116 -25.19 -12.62 -0.95
N ILE A 117 -25.18 -11.47 -1.62
CA ILE A 117 -25.45 -11.36 -3.07
C ILE A 117 -24.37 -12.09 -3.89
N PHE A 118 -23.11 -11.93 -3.51
CA PHE A 118 -21.99 -12.55 -4.22
C PHE A 118 -22.09 -14.07 -4.22
N TRP A 119 -22.51 -14.66 -3.09
CA TRP A 119 -22.62 -16.11 -2.88
C TRP A 119 -23.97 -16.70 -3.29
N SER A 120 -25.04 -15.90 -3.37
CA SER A 120 -26.36 -16.34 -3.84
C SER A 120 -26.44 -16.47 -5.36
N SER A 121 -25.58 -15.76 -6.09
CA SER A 121 -25.59 -15.74 -7.55
C SER A 121 -25.00 -17.04 -8.14
N PRO A 122 -25.72 -17.77 -9.02
CA PRO A 122 -25.22 -19.01 -9.58
C PRO A 122 -23.93 -18.79 -10.36
N SER A 123 -22.87 -19.53 -10.00
CA SER A 123 -21.63 -19.59 -10.77
C SER A 123 -21.81 -20.50 -11.98
N GLY A 124 -22.10 -19.93 -13.15
CA GLY A 124 -22.16 -20.66 -14.42
C GLY A 124 -21.44 -19.89 -15.53
N LYS A 125 -20.92 -20.61 -16.54
CA LYS A 125 -20.34 -20.00 -17.74
C LYS A 125 -21.38 -19.05 -18.37
N GLY A 126 -21.01 -17.78 -18.55
CA GLY A 126 -21.84 -16.77 -19.22
C GLY A 126 -22.72 -15.89 -18.33
N LYS A 127 -22.93 -16.22 -17.04
CA LYS A 127 -23.72 -15.36 -16.14
C LYS A 127 -22.80 -14.40 -15.36
N ARG A 128 -22.85 -13.10 -15.70
CA ARG A 128 -22.19 -12.07 -14.91
C ARG A 128 -22.90 -11.95 -13.55
N ARG A 129 -22.14 -12.08 -12.47
CA ARG A 129 -22.67 -11.81 -11.13
C ARG A 129 -23.06 -10.32 -11.05
N PRO A 130 -24.18 -9.97 -10.41
CA PRO A 130 -24.58 -8.57 -10.23
C PRO A 130 -23.57 -7.79 -9.37
N ILE A 131 -22.82 -8.50 -8.52
CA ILE A 131 -21.81 -7.92 -7.64
C ILE A 131 -20.43 -8.52 -7.88
N SER A 132 -19.41 -7.66 -7.92
CA SER A 132 -17.99 -8.05 -7.88
C SER A 132 -17.38 -7.73 -6.52
N MET A 133 -16.24 -8.35 -6.21
CA MET A 133 -15.43 -8.06 -5.03
C MET A 133 -14.00 -7.76 -5.44
N SER A 134 -13.44 -6.68 -4.90
CA SER A 134 -12.04 -6.32 -5.11
C SER A 134 -11.36 -5.92 -3.82
N ASP A 135 -10.07 -6.26 -3.70
CA ASP A 135 -9.23 -5.76 -2.61
C ASP A 135 -8.72 -4.37 -2.93
N LYS A 136 -8.71 -3.54 -1.89
CA LYS A 136 -8.25 -2.17 -1.93
C LYS A 136 -7.24 -1.93 -0.82
N TYR A 137 -6.27 -1.09 -1.12
CA TYR A 137 -5.19 -0.70 -0.23
C TYR A 137 -5.17 0.82 -0.19
N ALA A 138 -5.31 1.41 0.99
CA ALA A 138 -5.29 2.86 1.18
C ALA A 138 -4.03 3.28 1.94
N PHE A 139 -3.27 4.18 1.33
CA PHE A 139 -2.12 4.85 1.95
C PHE A 139 -2.48 6.29 2.26
N ALA A 140 -1.86 6.88 3.28
CA ALA A 140 -1.83 8.32 3.41
C ALA A 140 -0.72 8.86 2.49
N ALA A 141 -1.09 9.70 1.54
CA ALA A 141 -0.17 10.30 0.58
C ALA A 141 -0.05 11.81 0.88
N LEU A 142 1.15 12.27 1.23
CA LEU A 142 1.49 13.68 1.19
C LEU A 142 1.79 14.06 -0.26
N VAL A 143 0.81 14.64 -0.93
CA VAL A 143 0.97 15.22 -2.25
C VAL A 143 1.66 16.55 -2.06
N MET A 144 2.87 16.72 -2.59
CA MET A 144 3.72 17.89 -2.33
C MET A 144 3.42 19.08 -3.25
N ASP A 145 2.52 18.93 -4.21
CA ASP A 145 2.13 19.98 -5.14
C ASP A 145 1.31 21.09 -4.46
N PRO A 146 1.25 22.31 -5.01
CA PRO A 146 0.33 23.34 -4.55
C PRO A 146 -1.13 22.92 -4.81
N PHE A 147 -2.05 23.34 -3.95
CA PHE A 147 -3.50 23.17 -4.13
C PHE A 147 -4.21 24.51 -4.06
N HIS A 148 -5.27 24.66 -4.85
CA HIS A 148 -6.16 25.82 -4.85
C HIS A 148 -7.50 25.45 -4.24
N LYS A 149 -8.05 26.33 -3.41
CA LYS A 149 -9.43 26.21 -2.90
C LYS A 149 -10.39 26.73 -3.95
N VAL A 150 -11.11 25.83 -4.58
CA VAL A 150 -12.00 26.15 -5.70
C VAL A 150 -13.46 25.93 -5.30
N PRO A 151 -14.38 26.81 -5.74
CA PRO A 151 -15.82 26.55 -5.62
C PRO A 151 -16.22 25.28 -6.37
N GLN A 152 -17.07 24.46 -5.77
CA GLN A 152 -17.67 23.30 -6.44
C GLN A 152 -18.79 23.77 -7.37
N VAL A 153 -18.80 23.21 -8.58
CA VAL A 153 -19.88 23.40 -9.55
C VAL A 153 -20.64 22.09 -9.76
N ASP A 154 -21.91 22.18 -10.09
CA ASP A 154 -22.72 21.04 -10.52
C ASP A 154 -22.47 20.69 -12.01
N ASP A 155 -23.20 19.70 -12.52
CA ASP A 155 -23.11 19.27 -13.93
C ASP A 155 -23.51 20.36 -14.94
N ARG A 156 -24.13 21.44 -14.48
CA ARG A 156 -24.54 22.61 -15.28
C ARG A 156 -23.58 23.79 -15.12
N GLY A 157 -22.48 23.61 -14.39
CA GLY A 157 -21.51 24.66 -14.10
C GLY A 157 -21.98 25.69 -13.07
N GLN A 158 -23.10 25.46 -12.38
CA GLN A 158 -23.61 26.35 -11.33
C GLN A 158 -22.93 26.03 -10.01
N PHE A 159 -22.66 27.06 -9.20
CA PHE A 159 -22.07 26.84 -7.88
C PHE A 159 -23.00 26.02 -6.98
N GLN A 160 -22.44 24.99 -6.35
CA GLN A 160 -23.15 24.26 -5.31
C GLN A 160 -23.09 25.10 -4.02
N LEU A 161 -24.23 25.67 -3.63
CA LEU A 161 -24.30 26.56 -2.46
C LEU A 161 -24.70 25.80 -1.20
N ASN A 162 -24.11 26.20 -0.06
CA ASN A 162 -24.59 25.80 1.25
C ASN A 162 -25.94 26.49 1.53
N PRO A 163 -27.02 25.75 1.81
CA PRO A 163 -28.36 26.33 1.98
C PRO A 163 -28.45 27.30 3.17
N GLN A 164 -27.59 27.15 4.18
CA GLN A 164 -27.61 28.00 5.38
C GLN A 164 -26.81 29.29 5.20
N THR A 165 -25.62 29.22 4.61
CA THR A 165 -24.71 30.37 4.51
C THR A 165 -24.76 31.09 3.17
N GLN A 166 -25.41 30.49 2.16
CA GLN A 166 -25.44 30.95 0.77
C GLN A 166 -24.03 31.12 0.15
N GLN A 167 -23.02 30.50 0.77
CA GLN A 167 -21.65 30.45 0.26
C GLN A 167 -21.43 29.15 -0.54
N PRO A 168 -20.60 29.15 -1.59
CA PRO A 168 -20.30 27.95 -2.34
C PRO A 168 -19.56 26.92 -1.48
N PHE A 169 -19.91 25.65 -1.64
CA PHE A 169 -19.05 24.55 -1.20
C PHE A 169 -17.72 24.66 -1.91
N THR A 170 -16.63 24.39 -1.19
CA THR A 170 -15.28 24.43 -1.76
C THR A 170 -14.66 23.05 -1.76
N LYS A 171 -13.76 22.80 -2.71
CA LYS A 171 -12.87 21.65 -2.73
C LYS A 171 -11.44 22.14 -2.97
N TRP A 172 -10.48 21.31 -2.65
CA TRP A 172 -9.09 21.58 -2.96
C TRP A 172 -8.72 20.85 -4.24
N GLU A 173 -8.24 21.59 -5.23
CA GLU A 173 -7.76 21.05 -6.50
C GLU A 173 -6.27 21.25 -6.64
N ARG A 174 -5.57 20.19 -7.06
CA ARG A 174 -4.13 20.22 -7.28
C ARG A 174 -3.81 21.20 -8.40
N CYS A 175 -2.80 22.04 -8.19
CA CYS A 175 -2.24 22.88 -9.22
C CYS A 175 -1.54 22.01 -10.27
N LEU A 176 -1.86 22.21 -11.55
CA LEU A 176 -1.27 21.47 -12.66
C LEU A 176 -0.05 22.17 -13.27
N GLY A 177 0.47 23.22 -12.62
CA GLY A 177 1.62 23.98 -13.08
C GLY A 177 1.27 25.03 -14.15
N GLN A 178 2.11 25.12 -15.18
CA GLN A 178 1.99 26.15 -16.22
C GLN A 178 0.63 26.08 -16.94
N GLY A 179 -0.09 27.21 -16.99
CA GLY A 179 -1.41 27.28 -17.61
C GLY A 179 -2.57 26.85 -16.69
N CYS A 180 -2.32 26.52 -15.42
CA CYS A 180 -3.39 26.27 -14.46
C CYS A 180 -4.33 27.50 -14.36
N PRO A 181 -5.65 27.35 -14.61
CA PRO A 181 -6.58 28.48 -14.61
C PRO A 181 -6.68 29.13 -13.21
N HIS A 182 -6.56 28.32 -12.16
CA HIS A 182 -6.69 28.74 -10.77
C HIS A 182 -5.54 29.65 -10.29
N CYS A 183 -4.33 29.48 -10.85
CA CYS A 183 -3.19 30.35 -10.56
C CYS A 183 -3.43 31.81 -10.94
N ARG A 184 -4.29 32.06 -11.94
CA ARG A 184 -4.61 33.43 -12.40
C ARG A 184 -5.70 34.10 -11.57
N SER A 185 -6.47 33.31 -10.83
CA SER A 185 -7.67 33.76 -10.11
C SER A 185 -7.40 34.18 -8.66
N ALA A 186 -6.14 34.28 -8.23
CA ALA A 186 -5.72 34.65 -6.87
C ALA A 186 -6.46 33.89 -5.76
N LEU A 187 -6.81 32.62 -6.02
CA LEU A 187 -7.51 31.77 -5.06
C LEU A 187 -6.61 31.44 -3.86
N GLU A 188 -7.24 31.23 -2.71
CA GLU A 188 -6.58 30.67 -1.52
C GLU A 188 -5.84 29.38 -1.92
N ASN A 189 -4.57 29.28 -1.53
CA ASN A 189 -3.72 28.15 -1.87
C ASN A 189 -3.00 27.60 -0.64
N VAL A 190 -2.64 26.32 -0.72
CA VAL A 190 -1.85 25.63 0.29
C VAL A 190 -0.77 24.79 -0.38
N GLN A 191 0.42 24.73 0.22
CA GLN A 191 1.48 23.85 -0.24
C GLN A 191 1.29 22.46 0.35
N GLY A 192 0.97 21.52 -0.52
CA GLY A 192 0.82 20.11 -0.20
C GLY A 192 -0.41 19.77 0.65
N ARG A 193 -0.88 18.53 0.50
CA ARG A 193 -2.02 17.98 1.25
C ARG A 193 -1.82 16.50 1.51
N ILE A 194 -2.28 16.06 2.68
CA ILE A 194 -2.41 14.64 2.96
C ILE A 194 -3.76 14.18 2.43
N GLN A 195 -3.75 13.25 1.49
CA GLN A 195 -4.93 12.67 0.87
C GLN A 195 -4.85 11.14 0.94
N PRO A 196 -5.97 10.42 1.08
CA PRO A 196 -5.97 8.97 0.95
C PRO A 196 -5.66 8.60 -0.51
N TRP A 197 -4.69 7.73 -0.74
CA TRP A 197 -4.42 7.14 -2.05
C TRP A 197 -4.88 5.69 -2.07
N ILE A 198 -5.97 5.42 -2.79
CA ILE A 198 -6.61 4.10 -2.84
C ILE A 198 -6.16 3.38 -4.09
N MET A 199 -5.59 2.19 -3.88
CA MET A 199 -5.02 1.36 -4.92
C MET A 199 -5.76 0.04 -5.06
N SER A 200 -5.83 -0.46 -6.29
CA SER A 200 -6.19 -1.86 -6.55
C SER A 200 -5.04 -2.79 -6.14
N LYS A 201 -5.32 -4.09 -6.04
CA LYS A 201 -4.30 -5.13 -5.83
C LYS A 201 -3.11 -5.00 -6.81
N GLY A 202 -3.38 -4.75 -8.09
CA GLY A 202 -2.31 -4.63 -9.10
C GLY A 202 -1.37 -3.46 -8.82
N HIS A 203 -1.93 -2.27 -8.55
CA HIS A 203 -1.12 -1.09 -8.22
C HIS A 203 -0.36 -1.27 -6.90
N PHE A 204 -1.00 -1.87 -5.89
CA PHE A 204 -0.34 -2.21 -4.63
C PHE A 204 0.84 -3.16 -4.84
N THR A 205 0.67 -4.22 -5.66
CA THR A 205 1.75 -5.16 -5.97
C THR A 205 2.90 -4.46 -6.69
N ASN A 206 2.61 -3.60 -7.67
CA ASN A 206 3.64 -2.85 -8.40
C ASN A 206 4.42 -1.89 -7.51
N LEU A 207 3.71 -1.15 -6.64
CA LEU A 207 4.33 -0.24 -5.69
C LEU A 207 5.25 -0.98 -4.72
N ASN A 208 4.84 -2.15 -4.22
CA ASN A 208 5.70 -2.94 -3.34
C ASN A 208 6.87 -3.60 -4.10
N ALA A 209 6.69 -4.02 -5.35
CA ALA A 209 7.79 -4.50 -6.19
C ALA A 209 8.83 -3.40 -6.46
N TYR A 210 8.41 -2.12 -6.51
CA TYR A 210 9.34 -1.00 -6.55
C TYR A 210 10.16 -0.88 -5.25
N SER A 211 9.60 -1.24 -4.09
CA SER A 211 10.34 -1.28 -2.82
C SER A 211 11.57 -2.16 -2.88
N ASP A 212 11.54 -3.26 -3.64
CA ASP A 212 12.66 -4.19 -3.77
C ASP A 212 13.83 -3.58 -4.57
N ARG A 213 13.57 -2.51 -5.34
CA ARG A 213 14.58 -1.75 -6.10
C ARG A 213 15.18 -0.59 -5.30
N LEU A 214 14.61 -0.26 -4.14
CA LEU A 214 15.12 0.82 -3.32
C LEU A 214 16.46 0.43 -2.68
N GLY A 215 17.32 1.43 -2.56
CA GLY A 215 18.68 1.26 -2.03
C GLY A 215 18.75 1.20 -0.50
N CYS A 216 19.95 1.47 0.00
CA CYS A 216 20.19 1.56 1.43
C CYS A 216 19.74 2.91 1.99
N LEU A 217 18.86 2.87 2.99
CA LEU A 217 18.43 4.04 3.73
C LEU A 217 19.61 4.72 4.44
N THR A 218 20.49 3.93 5.06
CA THR A 218 21.64 4.43 5.84
C THR A 218 22.60 5.29 5.01
N CYS A 219 22.87 4.93 3.76
CA CYS A 219 23.73 5.71 2.87
C CYS A 219 22.99 6.46 1.76
N GLY A 220 21.65 6.50 1.79
CA GLY A 220 20.82 7.15 0.76
C GLY A 220 20.97 6.55 -0.65
N GLY A 221 21.28 5.26 -0.76
CA GLY A 221 21.40 4.57 -2.04
C GLY A 221 22.56 5.02 -2.94
N ARG A 222 23.60 5.67 -2.38
CA ARG A 222 24.80 6.07 -3.16
C ARG A 222 25.32 4.92 -4.02
N ALA A 223 25.48 5.19 -5.32
CA ALA A 223 26.03 4.23 -6.26
C ALA A 223 27.41 3.77 -5.81
N THR A 224 27.71 2.49 -6.03
CA THR A 224 29.06 1.99 -5.82
C THR A 224 29.94 2.41 -7.02
N PRO A 225 31.27 2.55 -6.84
CA PRO A 225 32.18 2.92 -7.94
C PRO A 225 32.14 1.95 -9.14
N ASP A 226 31.77 0.69 -8.88
CA ASP A 226 31.69 -0.43 -9.82
C ASP A 226 30.26 -0.76 -10.29
N ASN A 227 29.27 0.08 -9.95
CA ASN A 227 27.86 -0.11 -10.32
C ASN A 227 27.24 -1.46 -9.87
N ARG A 228 27.80 -2.08 -8.81
CA ARG A 228 27.23 -3.28 -8.19
C ARG A 228 26.02 -2.92 -7.33
N PRO A 229 25.11 -3.89 -7.05
CA PRO A 229 23.97 -3.65 -6.17
C PRO A 229 24.44 -3.11 -4.81
N VAL A 230 23.86 -1.97 -4.39
CA VAL A 230 24.22 -1.33 -3.12
C VAL A 230 23.83 -2.20 -1.94
N ILE A 231 22.71 -2.94 -2.04
CA ILE A 231 22.24 -3.90 -1.04
C ILE A 231 22.15 -5.30 -1.63
N THR A 232 22.61 -6.29 -0.86
CA THR A 232 22.36 -7.71 -1.11
C THR A 232 21.84 -8.39 0.16
N THR A 233 21.04 -9.42 0.00
CA THR A 233 20.64 -10.30 1.12
C THR A 233 21.80 -11.27 1.39
N ALA A 234 22.31 -11.27 2.61
CA ALA A 234 23.38 -12.18 3.02
C ALA A 234 22.81 -13.50 3.53
N LEU A 235 21.79 -13.44 4.39
CA LEU A 235 21.13 -14.63 4.93
C LEU A 235 19.71 -14.32 5.40
N TRP A 236 18.94 -15.39 5.59
CA TRP A 236 17.66 -15.38 6.27
C TRP A 236 17.78 -16.18 7.56
N GLN A 237 17.29 -15.62 8.65
CA GLN A 237 17.31 -16.26 9.97
C GLN A 237 15.94 -16.23 10.64
N CYS A 238 15.80 -16.99 11.71
CA CYS A 238 14.61 -16.94 12.56
C CYS A 238 14.36 -15.51 13.05
N GLY A 239 13.14 -15.00 12.86
CA GLY A 239 12.75 -13.66 13.31
C GLY A 239 12.64 -13.49 14.83
N ASN A 240 12.86 -14.54 15.63
CA ASN A 240 13.02 -14.41 17.08
C ASN A 240 14.44 -13.89 17.40
N PRO A 241 14.58 -12.68 17.96
CA PRO A 241 15.90 -12.07 18.23
C PRO A 241 16.79 -12.89 19.17
N ALA A 242 16.22 -13.74 20.03
CA ALA A 242 16.96 -14.61 20.94
C ALA A 242 17.45 -15.90 20.27
N CYS A 243 16.84 -16.32 19.17
CA CYS A 243 17.17 -17.58 18.49
C CYS A 243 18.09 -17.36 17.29
N ARG A 244 17.68 -16.50 16.34
CA ARG A 244 18.41 -16.21 15.09
C ARG A 244 18.94 -17.45 14.35
N GLN A 245 18.29 -18.60 14.50
CA GLN A 245 18.66 -19.82 13.78
C GLN A 245 18.67 -19.55 12.27
N LEU A 246 19.78 -19.89 11.61
CA LEU A 246 19.95 -19.77 10.17
C LEU A 246 18.89 -20.61 9.44
N ILE A 247 18.20 -20.00 8.48
CA ILE A 247 17.23 -20.64 7.58
C ILE A 247 17.85 -20.82 6.20
N PHE A 248 18.39 -19.73 5.63
CA PHE A 248 19.13 -19.76 4.36
C PHE A 248 20.37 -18.89 4.47
N ASP A 249 21.51 -19.40 4.04
CA ASP A 249 22.70 -18.60 3.74
C ASP A 249 22.75 -18.39 2.22
N MET A 250 22.68 -17.14 1.77
CA MET A 250 22.60 -16.84 0.34
C MET A 250 23.93 -17.12 -0.38
N GLY A 251 25.05 -17.25 0.33
CA GLY A 251 26.34 -17.59 -0.24
C GLY A 251 26.55 -19.09 -0.50
N SER A 252 25.75 -19.96 0.16
CA SER A 252 25.96 -21.41 0.14
C SER A 252 24.70 -22.24 -0.15
N THR A 253 23.51 -21.62 -0.13
CA THR A 253 22.24 -22.32 -0.37
C THR A 253 22.13 -22.85 -1.80
N THR A 254 21.59 -24.07 -1.93
CA THR A 254 21.21 -24.66 -3.23
C THR A 254 19.73 -24.46 -3.56
N ALA A 255 18.97 -23.80 -2.68
CA ALA A 255 17.55 -23.55 -2.89
C ALA A 255 17.34 -22.54 -4.02
N THR A 256 16.32 -22.76 -4.85
CA THR A 256 15.93 -21.79 -5.89
C THR A 256 15.32 -20.53 -5.25
N LEU A 257 15.33 -19.41 -5.96
CA LEU A 257 14.70 -18.18 -5.50
C LEU A 257 13.22 -18.39 -5.15
N GLU A 258 12.51 -19.20 -5.93
CA GLU A 258 11.10 -19.55 -5.72
C GLU A 258 10.89 -20.33 -4.42
N GLN A 259 11.79 -21.28 -4.11
CA GLN A 259 11.76 -22.03 -2.85
C GLN A 259 12.03 -21.11 -1.66
N ILE A 260 13.02 -20.24 -1.76
CA ILE A 260 13.35 -19.24 -0.73
C ILE A 260 12.12 -18.35 -0.50
N GLN A 261 11.56 -17.75 -1.56
CA GLN A 261 10.37 -16.90 -1.50
C GLN A 261 9.16 -17.64 -0.91
N GLY A 262 8.98 -18.92 -1.22
CA GLY A 262 7.91 -19.75 -0.66
C GLY A 262 8.00 -19.95 0.86
N VAL A 263 9.20 -19.78 1.44
CA VAL A 263 9.44 -19.83 2.88
C VAL A 263 9.44 -18.43 3.49
N VAL A 264 10.15 -17.47 2.91
CA VAL A 264 10.37 -16.16 3.54
C VAL A 264 9.15 -15.24 3.45
N ASN A 265 8.27 -15.41 2.46
CA ASN A 265 7.08 -14.55 2.30
C ASN A 265 5.89 -14.95 3.20
N LYS A 266 6.10 -15.80 4.20
CA LYS A 266 5.08 -16.25 5.15
C LYS A 266 5.65 -16.40 6.56
N PRO A 267 4.79 -16.38 7.60
CA PRO A 267 5.20 -16.81 8.92
C PRO A 267 5.83 -18.21 8.87
N TYR A 268 6.99 -18.36 9.50
CA TYR A 268 7.78 -19.58 9.56
C TYR A 268 7.92 -20.00 11.03
N THR A 269 7.56 -21.25 11.32
CA THR A 269 7.77 -21.84 12.65
C THR A 269 9.20 -22.37 12.74
N CYS A 270 10.01 -21.76 13.59
CA CYS A 270 11.40 -22.17 13.77
C CYS A 270 11.48 -23.56 14.44
N PRO A 271 12.21 -24.52 13.86
CA PRO A 271 12.32 -25.86 14.44
C PRO A 271 13.07 -25.89 15.78
N VAL A 272 13.92 -24.89 16.03
CA VAL A 272 14.75 -24.80 17.25
C VAL A 272 13.99 -24.16 18.40
N CYS A 273 13.45 -22.94 18.21
CA CYS A 273 12.79 -22.20 19.28
C CYS A 273 11.25 -22.27 19.25
N GLN A 274 10.66 -22.96 18.27
CA GLN A 274 9.20 -23.10 18.05
C GLN A 274 8.44 -21.77 17.89
N THR A 275 9.13 -20.64 17.83
CA THR A 275 8.53 -19.34 17.57
C THR A 275 8.10 -19.28 16.11
N THR A 276 6.84 -18.89 15.88
CA THR A 276 6.34 -18.59 14.54
C THR A 276 6.47 -17.09 14.30
N ALA A 277 7.29 -16.72 13.32
CA ALA A 277 7.57 -15.34 12.92
C ALA A 277 7.94 -15.31 11.43
N TYR A 278 7.81 -14.18 10.75
CA TYR A 278 8.48 -13.97 9.48
C TYR A 278 9.99 -14.12 9.67
N PRO A 279 10.68 -14.80 8.74
CA PRO A 279 12.13 -14.79 8.69
C PRO A 279 12.69 -13.37 8.65
N GLU A 280 13.75 -13.13 9.41
CA GLU A 280 14.49 -11.87 9.42
C GLU A 280 15.50 -11.88 8.27
N GLU A 281 15.46 -10.84 7.45
CA GLU A 281 16.45 -10.60 6.40
C GLU A 281 17.69 -9.95 7.02
N VAL A 282 18.86 -10.59 6.87
CA VAL A 282 20.13 -9.94 7.16
C VAL A 282 20.73 -9.47 5.85
N ILE A 283 20.90 -8.16 5.73
CA ILE A 283 21.41 -7.51 4.53
C ILE A 283 22.86 -7.05 4.69
N GLN A 284 23.55 -6.93 3.57
CA GLN A 284 24.85 -6.29 3.46
C GLN A 284 24.74 -5.10 2.52
N CYS A 285 25.50 -4.04 2.79
CA CYS A 285 25.60 -2.88 1.92
C CYS A 285 27.04 -2.63 1.54
N ALA A 286 27.30 -2.49 0.23
CA ALA A 286 28.64 -2.27 -0.31
C ALA A 286 29.33 -0.99 0.23
N ASN A 287 28.55 -0.01 0.70
CA ASN A 287 29.06 1.24 1.27
C ASN A 287 29.07 1.22 2.81
N CYS A 288 27.97 0.77 3.43
CA CYS A 288 27.81 0.84 4.89
C CYS A 288 28.62 -0.24 5.61
N THR A 289 28.62 -1.48 5.09
CA THR A 289 29.27 -2.60 5.77
C THR A 289 30.79 -2.39 5.92
N PRO A 290 31.54 -1.95 4.88
CA PRO A 290 32.97 -1.63 5.05
C PRO A 290 33.23 -0.42 5.95
N ALA A 291 32.27 0.51 6.05
CA ALA A 291 32.37 1.68 6.92
C ALA A 291 31.96 1.41 8.37
N GLY A 292 31.66 0.15 8.74
CA GLY A 292 31.20 -0.21 10.08
C GLY A 292 29.79 0.29 10.44
N GLN A 293 29.00 0.69 9.43
CA GLN A 293 27.63 1.15 9.61
C GLN A 293 26.63 0.01 9.43
N VAL A 294 25.52 0.04 10.17
CA VAL A 294 24.43 -0.94 10.04
C VAL A 294 23.58 -0.60 8.80
N PRO A 295 23.55 -1.47 7.78
CA PRO A 295 22.70 -1.24 6.61
C PRO A 295 21.22 -1.36 6.97
N GLN A 296 20.40 -0.49 6.37
CA GLN A 296 18.94 -0.55 6.45
C GLN A 296 18.36 -0.46 5.05
N ARG A 297 17.39 -1.32 4.73
CA ARG A 297 16.68 -1.30 3.44
C ARG A 297 15.68 -0.14 3.45
N ALA A 298 15.73 0.72 2.43
CA ALA A 298 14.70 1.74 2.24
C ALA A 298 13.39 1.09 1.79
N THR A 299 12.28 1.67 2.22
CA THR A 299 10.93 1.28 1.84
C THR A 299 10.26 2.39 1.02
N ILE A 300 9.08 2.10 0.45
CA ILE A 300 8.26 3.10 -0.26
C ILE A 300 7.83 4.30 0.60
N PHE A 301 8.04 4.24 1.93
CA PHE A 301 7.77 5.34 2.85
C PHE A 301 8.98 6.26 3.07
N ASP A 302 10.17 5.85 2.64
CA ASP A 302 11.44 6.57 2.87
C ASP A 302 11.87 7.42 1.66
N VAL A 303 11.06 7.43 0.60
CA VAL A 303 11.37 8.08 -0.67
C VAL A 303 10.23 8.96 -1.16
N ASP A 304 10.58 9.95 -1.97
CA ASP A 304 9.61 10.71 -2.75
C ASP A 304 9.33 9.97 -4.05
N LEU A 305 8.05 9.72 -4.32
CA LEU A 305 7.57 9.05 -5.52
C LEU A 305 7.12 10.09 -6.53
N GLN A 306 7.59 9.97 -7.77
CA GLN A 306 7.01 10.70 -8.89
C GLN A 306 6.00 9.81 -9.61
N VAL A 307 4.73 10.22 -9.60
CA VAL A 307 3.61 9.36 -10.02
C VAL A 307 2.77 10.02 -11.11
N ILE A 308 2.42 9.24 -12.13
CA ILE A 308 1.54 9.65 -13.23
C ILE A 308 0.49 8.58 -13.48
N ALA A 309 -0.76 8.98 -13.79
CA ALA A 309 -1.78 8.01 -14.16
C ALA A 309 -1.46 7.44 -15.55
N PRO A 310 -1.65 6.12 -15.76
CA PRO A 310 -1.52 5.55 -17.10
C PRO A 310 -2.65 6.07 -17.98
N LYS A 311 -2.37 6.28 -19.28
CA LYS A 311 -3.40 6.64 -20.25
C LYS A 311 -4.38 5.47 -20.39
N THR A 312 -5.67 5.72 -20.13
CA THR A 312 -6.73 4.72 -20.32
C THR A 312 -6.82 4.33 -21.80
N GLY A 313 -6.34 3.14 -22.15
CA GLY A 313 -6.34 2.62 -23.52
C GLY A 313 -5.24 1.58 -23.73
N ASP A 314 -4.10 1.82 -23.09
CA ASP A 314 -3.07 0.81 -22.91
C ASP A 314 -3.41 0.05 -21.63
N ASN A 315 -3.32 -1.29 -21.65
CA ASN A 315 -3.41 -2.11 -20.43
C ASN A 315 -2.19 -1.89 -19.50
N GLU A 316 -1.54 -0.72 -19.61
CA GLU A 316 -0.33 -0.39 -18.90
C GLU A 316 -0.63 0.33 -17.60
N GLN A 317 0.16 -0.09 -16.63
CA GLN A 317 0.06 0.16 -15.22
C GLN A 317 0.42 1.62 -14.91
N THR A 318 0.04 2.13 -13.74
CA THR A 318 0.61 3.39 -13.23
C THR A 318 2.12 3.32 -13.32
N MET A 319 2.73 4.21 -14.11
CA MET A 319 4.18 4.29 -14.23
C MET A 319 4.71 5.02 -13.00
N LEU A 320 5.51 4.30 -12.21
CA LEU A 320 6.42 4.90 -11.25
C LEU A 320 7.67 5.28 -12.05
N MET A 321 7.96 6.57 -12.13
CA MET A 321 9.18 7.10 -12.76
C MET A 321 10.25 7.36 -11.72
#